data_AF-A0A357T0T3-F1
#
_entry.id   AF-A0A357T0T3-F1
#
_cell.length_a   1.000
_cell.length_b   1.000
_cell.length_c   1.000
_cell.angle_alpha   90.00
_cell.angle_beta   90.00
_cell.angle_gamma   90.00
#
_symmetry.space_group_name_H-M   'P 1'
#
loop_
_entity.id
_entity.type
_entity.pdbx_description
1 polymer ?
#
loop_
_entity_poly.entity_id
_entity_poly.type
_entity_poly.pdbx_seq_one_letter_code
_entity_poly.pdbx_strand_id
1 'polypeptide(L)'
;DAARFIKETTFHPSQQIEEEPDGALIFTARAGGQVSVLRWLLSFGDEAEVLEPPELRKMVIRTMTAGLRRYLGAGREFSEEEKKACSKIMK
;
A
#
# COMPACT_ATOMS: atom_id res chain seq x y z
N ASP A 1 13.35 -2.80 0.85
CA ASP A 1 13.83 -2.11 2.06
C ASP A 1 12.77 -1.95 3.16
N ALA A 2 11.48 -1.89 2.80
CA ALA A 2 10.39 -1.74 3.75
C ALA A 2 10.38 -2.78 4.88
N ALA A 3 10.50 -4.08 4.58
CA ALA A 3 10.45 -5.15 5.60
C ALA A 3 11.51 -4.96 6.70
N ARG A 4 12.77 -4.69 6.31
CA ARG A 4 13.85 -4.43 7.28
C ARG A 4 13.55 -3.20 8.15
N PHE A 5 13.11 -2.09 7.53
CA PHE A 5 12.76 -0.87 8.25
C PHE A 5 11.61 -1.09 9.26
N ILE A 6 10.59 -1.86 8.87
CA ILE A 6 9.47 -2.21 9.75
C ILE A 6 9.96 -3.07 10.93
N LYS A 7 10.83 -4.04 10.68
CA LYS A 7 11.38 -4.94 11.70
C LYS A 7 12.21 -4.21 12.76
N GLU A 8 12.99 -3.21 12.35
CA GLU A 8 13.90 -2.49 13.23
C GLU A 8 13.22 -1.34 14.02
N THR A 9 11.98 -0.98 13.69
CA THR A 9 11.31 0.20 14.24
C THR A 9 10.05 -0.16 15.03
N THR A 10 9.94 0.38 16.25
CA THR A 10 8.71 0.32 17.04
C THR A 10 7.80 1.51 16.71
N PHE A 11 6.75 1.28 15.92
CA PHE A 11 5.71 2.25 15.57
C PHE A 11 4.54 2.27 16.55
N HIS A 12 4.22 1.14 17.18
CA HIS A 12 3.08 1.05 18.08
C HIS A 12 3.28 -0.01 19.17
N PRO A 13 2.87 0.24 20.43
CA PRO A 13 3.04 -0.71 21.53
C PRO A 13 2.32 -2.05 21.32
N SER A 14 1.28 -2.07 20.50
CA SER A 14 0.54 -3.29 20.17
C SER A 14 0.99 -3.96 18.87
N GLN A 15 2.10 -3.50 18.26
CA GLN A 15 2.54 -4.08 17.01
C GLN A 15 2.98 -5.54 17.22
N GLN A 16 2.70 -6.36 16.23
CA GLN A 16 3.16 -7.73 16.12
C GLN A 16 3.77 -7.89 14.73
N ILE A 17 4.87 -8.61 14.66
CA ILE A 17 5.60 -8.88 13.43
C ILE A 17 5.76 -10.39 13.32
N GLU A 18 5.34 -10.93 12.18
CA GLU A 18 5.58 -12.31 11.77
C GLU A 18 6.47 -12.26 10.53
N GLU A 19 7.61 -12.95 10.57
CA GLU A 19 8.55 -12.99 9.45
C GLU A 19 8.23 -14.18 8.55
N GLU A 20 8.21 -13.94 7.24
CA GLU A 20 7.94 -14.96 6.24
C GLU A 20 9.26 -15.55 5.68
N PRO A 21 9.26 -16.82 5.22
CA PRO A 21 10.47 -17.48 4.72
C PRO A 21 11.13 -16.81 3.50
N ASP A 22 10.38 -16.01 2.75
CA ASP A 22 10.82 -15.27 1.57
C ASP A 22 11.44 -13.90 1.90
N GLY A 23 11.48 -13.53 3.17
CA GLY A 23 11.99 -12.23 3.64
C GLY A 23 10.94 -11.13 3.71
N ALA A 24 9.67 -11.43 3.39
CA ALA A 24 8.55 -10.55 3.73
C ALA A 24 8.25 -10.61 5.23
N LEU A 25 7.35 -9.73 5.68
CA LEU A 25 6.79 -9.81 7.03
C LEU A 25 5.34 -9.37 7.04
N ILE A 26 4.58 -9.91 7.97
CA ILE A 26 3.23 -9.48 8.31
C ILE A 26 3.32 -8.56 9.54
N PHE A 27 2.91 -7.31 9.36
CA PHE A 27 2.80 -6.33 10.44
C PHE A 27 1.33 -6.17 10.85
N THR A 28 1.03 -6.41 12.12
CA THR A 28 -0.30 -6.23 12.69
C THR A 28 -0.26 -5.25 13.86
N ALA A 29 -1.11 -4.23 13.88
CA ALA A 29 -1.22 -3.30 15.01
C ALA A 29 -2.63 -2.73 15.15
N ARG A 30 -2.98 -2.27 16.36
CA ARG A 30 -4.17 -1.44 16.58
C ARG A 30 -3.86 -0.01 16.18
N ALA A 31 -4.70 0.59 15.35
CA ALA A 31 -4.51 1.96 14.89
C ALA A 31 -5.66 2.87 15.34
N GLY A 32 -5.34 4.12 15.68
CA GLY A 32 -6.31 5.13 16.09
C GLY A 32 -7.20 5.67 14.95
N GLY A 33 -6.85 5.40 13.69
CA GLY A 33 -7.68 5.80 12.54
C GLY A 33 -7.11 5.42 11.17
N GLN A 34 -8.00 5.06 10.24
CA GLN A 34 -7.63 4.55 8.91
C GLN A 34 -6.91 5.59 8.03
N VAL A 35 -7.19 6.88 8.18
CA VAL A 35 -6.55 7.94 7.36
C VAL A 35 -5.06 8.10 7.70
N SER A 36 -4.70 8.02 8.98
CA SER A 36 -3.30 8.09 9.41
C SER A 36 -2.52 6.88 8.91
N VAL A 37 -3.10 5.68 9.04
CA VAL A 37 -2.51 4.44 8.53
C VAL A 37 -2.36 4.49 7.01
N LEU A 38 -3.37 4.99 6.29
CA LEU A 38 -3.29 5.16 4.84
C LEU A 38 -2.08 6.01 4.44
N ARG A 39 -1.86 7.16 5.09
CA ARG A 39 -0.73 8.04 4.75
C ARG A 39 0.62 7.38 4.99
N TRP A 40 0.73 6.62 6.08
CA TRP A 40 1.93 5.84 6.40
C TRP A 40 2.14 4.69 5.40
N LEU A 41 1.09 3.96 5.03
CA LEU A 41 1.17 2.92 4.00
C LEU A 41 1.65 3.46 2.65
N LEU A 42 1.14 4.63 2.24
CA LEU A 42 1.50 5.25 0.97
C LEU A 42 2.98 5.67 0.89
N SER A 43 3.69 5.85 2.01
CA SER A 43 5.13 6.15 1.96
C SER A 43 5.98 4.95 1.56
N PHE A 44 5.44 3.73 1.62
CA PHE A 44 6.12 2.51 1.16
C PHE A 44 5.92 2.23 -0.33
N GLY A 45 5.08 3.00 -1.03
CA GLY A 45 4.82 2.77 -2.44
C GLY A 45 4.29 1.36 -2.71
N ASP A 46 4.97 0.62 -3.58
CA ASP A 46 4.66 -0.76 -3.97
C ASP A 46 5.31 -1.82 -3.08
N GLU A 47 6.10 -1.44 -2.07
CA GLU A 47 6.74 -2.37 -1.13
C GLU A 47 5.81 -2.87 0.00
N ALA A 48 4.57 -2.41 0.05
CA ALA A 48 3.60 -2.80 1.08
C ALA A 48 2.21 -3.08 0.50
N GLU A 49 1.54 -4.11 1.02
CA GLU A 49 0.14 -4.40 0.74
C GLU A 49 -0.70 -4.51 2.01
N VAL A 50 -1.98 -4.17 1.90
CA VAL A 50 -2.92 -4.22 3.02
C VAL A 50 -3.68 -5.54 3.01
N LEU A 51 -3.38 -6.45 3.93
CA LEU A 51 -4.15 -7.70 4.06
C LEU A 51 -5.56 -7.41 4.60
N GLU A 52 -5.66 -6.67 5.71
CA GLU A 52 -6.91 -6.30 6.37
C GLU A 52 -6.82 -4.91 7.02
N PRO A 53 -7.95 -4.21 7.26
CA PRO A 53 -9.30 -4.52 6.79
C PRO A 53 -9.49 -4.16 5.31
N PRO A 54 -10.47 -4.76 4.60
CA PRO A 54 -10.70 -4.53 3.17
C PRO A 54 -11.02 -3.06 2.83
N GLU A 55 -11.60 -2.30 3.76
CA GLU A 55 -11.87 -0.87 3.60
C GLU A 55 -10.56 -0.07 3.44
N LEU A 56 -9.53 -0.43 4.20
CA LEU A 56 -8.21 0.21 4.11
C LEU A 56 -7.54 -0.11 2.76
N ARG A 57 -7.64 -1.36 2.29
CA ARG A 57 -7.19 -1.75 0.94
C ARG A 57 -7.87 -0.91 -0.15
N LYS A 58 -9.20 -0.72 -0.06
CA LYS A 58 -9.96 0.15 -0.99
C LYS A 58 -9.47 1.60 -0.96
N MET A 59 -9.11 2.11 0.21
CA MET A 59 -8.57 3.48 0.36
C MET A 59 -7.21 3.65 -0.31
N VAL A 60 -6.31 2.66 -0.20
CA VAL A 60 -5.01 2.65 -0.87
C VAL A 60 -5.19 2.65 -2.39
N ILE A 61 -5.98 1.71 -2.93
CA ILE A 61 -6.25 1.59 -4.37
C ILE A 61 -6.78 2.91 -4.93
N ARG A 62 -7.78 3.51 -4.28
CA ARG A 62 -8.36 4.79 -4.69
C ARG A 62 -7.31 5.90 -4.74
N THR A 63 -6.47 5.98 -3.71
CA THR A 63 -5.48 7.07 -3.59
C THR A 63 -4.35 6.92 -4.59
N MET A 64 -3.79 5.72 -4.74
CA MET A 64 -2.75 5.43 -5.73
C MET A 64 -3.27 5.63 -7.16
N THR A 65 -4.48 5.18 -7.47
CA THR A 65 -5.11 5.41 -8.79
C THR A 65 -5.26 6.90 -9.09
N ALA A 66 -5.72 7.69 -8.11
CA ALA A 66 -5.83 9.14 -8.28
C ALA A 66 -4.46 9.82 -8.41
N GLY A 67 -3.42 9.31 -7.73
CA GLY A 67 -2.04 9.77 -7.88
C GLY A 67 -1.52 9.47 -9.29
N LEU A 68 -1.64 8.23 -9.75
CA LEU A 68 -1.23 7.79 -11.09
C LEU A 68 -1.88 8.65 -12.18
N ARG A 69 -3.19 8.88 -12.10
CA ARG A 69 -3.91 9.77 -13.03
C ARG A 69 -3.34 11.18 -13.09
N ARG A 70 -2.86 11.73 -11.97
CA ARG A 70 -2.24 13.06 -11.94
C ARG A 70 -0.88 13.05 -12.62
N TYR A 71 -0.04 12.07 -12.32
CA TYR A 71 1.31 11.98 -12.88
C TYR A 71 1.33 11.67 -14.37
N LEU A 72 0.32 10.94 -14.87
CA LEU A 72 0.20 10.67 -16.30
C LEU A 72 -0.32 11.88 -17.09
N GLY A 73 -0.88 12.90 -16.42
CA GLY A 73 -1.39 14.10 -17.05
C GLY A 73 -2.65 13.86 -17.89
N ALA A 74 -3.48 14.90 -18.06
CA ALA A 74 -4.69 14.84 -18.90
C ALA A 74 -4.42 14.67 -20.41
N GLY A 75 -3.19 14.34 -20.82
CA GLY A 75 -2.74 14.37 -22.22
C GLY A 75 -1.79 13.25 -22.66
N ARG A 76 -1.51 12.24 -21.82
CA ARG A 76 -0.80 11.04 -22.26
C ARG A 76 -1.78 9.89 -22.42
N GLU A 77 -1.87 9.35 -23.62
CA GLU A 77 -2.54 8.07 -23.84
C GLU A 77 -1.75 6.97 -23.11
N PHE A 78 -2.42 6.25 -22.23
CA PHE A 78 -1.88 5.03 -21.64
C PHE A 78 -1.59 4.03 -22.77
N SER A 79 -0.44 3.34 -22.70
CA SER A 79 -0.20 2.19 -23.57
C SER A 79 -1.27 1.12 -23.30
N GLU A 80 -1.52 0.25 -24.29
CA GLU A 80 -2.45 -0.86 -24.08
C GLU A 80 -2.00 -1.79 -22.93
N GLU A 81 -0.70 -1.90 -22.64
CA GLU A 81 -0.22 -2.60 -21.45
C GLU A 81 -0.59 -1.88 -20.14
N GLU A 82 -0.41 -0.56 -20.07
CA GLU A 82 -0.72 0.24 -18.88
C GLU A 82 -2.23 0.24 -18.59
N LYS A 83 -3.07 0.31 -19.63
CA LYS A 83 -4.54 0.19 -19.54
C LYS A 83 -4.95 -1.19 -19.02
N LYS A 84 -4.31 -2.25 -19.54
CA LYS A 84 -4.59 -3.64 -19.14
C LYS A 84 -4.18 -3.89 -17.68
N ALA A 85 -3.05 -3.33 -17.24
CA ALA A 85 -2.62 -3.38 -15.84
C ALA A 85 -3.61 -2.67 -14.91
N CYS A 86 -4.05 -1.45 -15.25
CA CYS A 86 -5.03 -0.72 -14.46
C CYS A 86 -6.41 -1.42 -14.41
N SER A 87 -6.86 -1.99 -15.54
CA SER A 87 -8.14 -2.72 -15.61
C SER A 87 -8.14 -3.99 -14.75
N LYS A 88 -6.99 -4.64 -14.59
CA LYS A 88 -6.84 -5.84 -13.75
C LYS A 88 -6.81 -5.52 -12.25
N ILE A 89 -6.38 -4.32 -11.87
CA ILE A 89 -6.35 -3.84 -10.48
C ILE A 89 -7.75 -3.39 -9.99
N MET A 90 -8.68 -3.10 -10.91
CA MET A 90 -10.02 -2.57 -10.62
C MET A 90 -11.16 -3.61 -10.63
N LYS A 91 -10.87 -4.89 -10.86
CA LYS A 91 -11.82 -6.01 -10.77
C LYS A 91 -11.55 -6.83 -9.52
#